data_AF-A0A6A6IWE1-F1
#
_entry.id   AF-A0A6A6IWE1-F1
#
_cell.length_a   1.000
_cell.length_b   1.000
_cell.length_c   1.000
_cell.angle_alpha   90.00
_cell.angle_beta   90.00
_cell.angle_gamma   90.00
#
_symmetry.space_group_name_H-M   'P 1'
#
loop_
_entity.id
_entity.type
_entity.pdbx_description
1 polymer ?
#
loop_
_entity_poly.entity_id
_entity_poly.type
_entity_poly.pdbx_seq_one_letter_code
_entity_poly.pdbx_strand_id
1 'polypeptide(L)'
;MVHKVLLCYHSEYFRGAFDGRFCESGDMAINLPNVSEYTMRLFLFWIYAQASRTESECESDLKESEERPAKRHHALLKSNDDDNGSIVVITHDRSRTLTEWRGKKDRTFRHSPLAAWLDSEEFVLQSTAPPYYAIFLELFVFADEYDTRQLRNDVMTLLVELDKAQAIKGGKSGQGLLLTAIYAKLPSSAYLVKYITKSVAYSWDLNRMDKTALMRMPKEFFVDVLLALSPGKHSTVSYDLAAALDKSCNFHEHEGSREKRACYESWQRDGAFFTSFVRACLKEAEEIGKLRKSRE
;
A
#
# COMPACT_ATOMS: atom_id res chain seq x y z
N MET A 1 -29.70 3.64 -0.09
CA MET A 1 -29.74 3.88 1.37
C MET A 1 -28.43 3.39 1.97
N VAL A 2 -27.74 4.20 2.75
CA VAL A 2 -26.45 3.84 3.37
C VAL A 2 -26.58 3.93 4.88
N HIS A 3 -26.05 2.93 5.61
CA HIS A 3 -26.14 2.93 7.06
C HIS A 3 -25.18 3.96 7.65
N LYS A 4 -25.72 5.02 8.28
CA LYS A 4 -24.97 6.08 8.95
C LYS A 4 -23.92 5.52 9.92
N VAL A 5 -24.29 4.52 10.72
CA VAL A 5 -23.39 3.91 11.72
C VAL A 5 -22.13 3.36 11.06
N LEU A 6 -22.25 2.66 9.93
CA LEU A 6 -21.08 2.10 9.24
C LEU A 6 -20.18 3.18 8.64
N LEU A 7 -20.77 4.22 8.04
CA LEU A 7 -20.01 5.38 7.52
C LEU A 7 -19.22 6.08 8.62
N CYS A 8 -19.89 6.39 9.73
CA CYS A 8 -19.29 7.11 10.86
C CYS A 8 -18.28 6.24 11.62
N TYR A 9 -18.43 4.92 11.60
CA TYR A 9 -17.45 4.01 12.20
C TYR A 9 -16.11 4.04 11.44
N HIS A 10 -16.15 4.04 10.11
CA HIS A 10 -14.94 3.96 9.29
C HIS A 10 -14.33 5.30 8.87
N SER A 11 -15.01 6.42 9.08
CA SER A 11 -14.57 7.75 8.68
C SER A 11 -14.88 8.80 9.74
N GLU A 12 -13.83 9.45 10.25
CA GLU A 12 -13.98 10.57 11.19
C GLU A 12 -14.65 11.77 10.52
N TYR A 13 -14.42 11.97 9.21
CA TYR A 13 -15.09 13.00 8.43
C TYR A 13 -16.62 12.80 8.44
N PHE A 14 -17.10 11.61 8.07
CA PHE A 14 -18.55 11.35 8.03
C PHE A 14 -19.17 11.35 9.42
N ARG A 15 -18.42 10.91 10.45
CA ARG A 15 -18.85 11.06 11.85
C ARG A 15 -19.03 12.53 12.20
N GLY A 16 -18.04 13.38 11.90
CA GLY A 16 -18.14 14.82 12.12
C GLY A 16 -19.29 15.48 11.36
N ALA A 17 -19.56 15.04 10.13
CA ALA A 17 -20.65 15.56 9.31
C ALA A 17 -22.04 15.18 9.85
N PHE A 18 -22.25 13.90 10.20
CA PHE A 18 -23.59 13.41 10.57
C PHE A 18 -23.89 13.40 12.07
N ASP A 19 -22.88 13.35 12.94
CA ASP A 19 -23.03 13.44 14.40
C ASP A 19 -22.64 14.82 14.94
N GLY A 20 -22.11 15.70 14.09
CA GLY A 20 -21.75 17.06 14.45
C GLY A 20 -22.91 18.03 14.48
N ARG A 21 -22.58 19.33 14.39
CA ARG A 21 -23.55 20.44 14.43
C ARG A 21 -23.81 21.09 13.07
N PHE A 22 -23.43 20.42 11.98
CA PHE A 22 -23.59 20.93 10.62
C PHE A 22 -24.98 20.59 10.04
N CYS A 23 -25.39 21.22 8.95
CA CYS A 23 -26.72 20.99 8.37
C CYS A 23 -26.94 19.54 7.94
N GLU A 24 -25.87 18.84 7.55
CA GLU A 24 -25.86 17.44 7.14
C GLU A 24 -26.39 16.51 8.23
N SER A 25 -26.23 16.86 9.52
CA SER A 25 -26.77 16.07 10.62
C SER A 25 -28.31 16.10 10.66
N GLY A 26 -28.91 17.21 10.24
CA GLY A 26 -30.37 17.37 10.14
C GLY A 26 -30.94 16.81 8.84
N ASP A 27 -30.26 17.09 7.72
CA ASP A 27 -30.70 16.70 6.38
C ASP A 27 -30.44 15.21 6.08
N MET A 28 -29.54 14.57 6.84
CA MET A 28 -29.12 13.17 6.65
C MET A 28 -28.64 12.90 5.20
N ALA A 29 -28.11 13.94 4.56
CA ALA A 29 -27.64 13.95 3.19
C ALA A 29 -26.35 14.76 3.11
N ILE A 30 -25.44 14.34 2.24
CA ILE A 30 -24.19 15.03 1.97
C ILE A 30 -23.93 15.06 0.47
N ASN A 31 -23.49 16.21 -0.04
CA ASN A 31 -23.12 16.37 -1.45
C ASN A 31 -21.60 16.26 -1.60
N LEU A 32 -21.14 15.36 -2.48
CA LEU A 32 -19.72 15.10 -2.74
C LEU A 32 -19.41 15.39 -4.22
N PRO A 33 -19.33 16.68 -4.64
CA PRO A 33 -19.28 17.04 -6.05
C PRO A 33 -18.01 16.59 -6.79
N ASN A 34 -16.94 16.28 -6.05
CA ASN A 34 -15.65 15.87 -6.61
C ASN A 34 -15.43 14.35 -6.55
N VAL A 35 -16.43 13.59 -6.10
CA VAL A 35 -16.35 12.13 -5.98
C VAL A 35 -17.13 11.48 -7.13
N SER A 36 -16.45 10.63 -7.88
CA SER A 36 -17.09 9.87 -8.96
C SER A 36 -18.05 8.83 -8.39
N GLU A 37 -19.14 8.55 -9.13
CA GLU A 37 -20.15 7.59 -8.69
C GLU A 37 -19.55 6.19 -8.44
N TYR A 38 -18.59 5.75 -9.27
CA TYR A 38 -17.93 4.46 -9.06
C TYR A 38 -17.02 4.46 -7.83
N THR A 39 -16.35 5.57 -7.51
CA THR A 39 -15.55 5.67 -6.27
C THR A 39 -16.45 5.51 -5.06
N MET A 40 -17.62 6.17 -5.06
CA MET A 40 -18.60 6.00 -4.01
C MET A 40 -19.16 4.57 -3.96
N ARG A 41 -19.43 3.95 -5.11
CA ARG A 41 -19.93 2.56 -5.19
C ARG A 41 -18.91 1.56 -4.62
N LEU A 42 -17.63 1.72 -4.96
CA LEU A 42 -16.53 0.89 -4.45
C LEU A 42 -16.30 1.14 -2.95
N PHE A 43 -16.42 2.39 -2.48
CA PHE A 43 -16.37 2.69 -1.05
C PHE A 43 -17.52 2.03 -0.28
N LEU A 44 -18.74 2.08 -0.81
CA LEU A 44 -19.88 1.40 -0.19
C LEU A 44 -19.69 -0.11 -0.20
N PHE A 45 -19.25 -0.69 -1.32
CA PHE A 45 -18.89 -2.11 -1.37
C PHE A 45 -17.87 -2.45 -0.29
N TRP A 46 -16.81 -1.64 -0.17
CA TRP A 46 -15.76 -1.80 0.82
C TRP A 46 -16.29 -1.75 2.26
N ILE A 47 -17.14 -0.77 2.60
CA ILE A 47 -17.76 -0.66 3.94
C ILE A 47 -18.60 -1.90 4.27
N TYR A 48 -19.51 -2.28 3.38
CA TYR A 48 -20.40 -3.42 3.65
C TYR A 48 -19.64 -4.75 3.67
N ALA A 49 -18.55 -4.85 2.92
CA ALA A 49 -17.68 -6.02 2.95
C ALA A 49 -16.84 -6.10 4.23
N GLN A 50 -16.70 -5.04 5.04
CA GLN A 50 -15.97 -5.12 6.31
C GLN A 50 -16.58 -6.14 7.28
N ALA A 51 -17.89 -6.37 7.22
CA ALA A 51 -18.56 -7.39 8.04
C ALA A 51 -18.01 -8.81 7.80
N SER A 52 -17.45 -9.09 6.61
CA SER A 52 -16.81 -10.37 6.30
C SER A 52 -15.45 -10.57 6.96
N ARG A 53 -14.88 -9.52 7.59
CA ARG A 53 -13.61 -9.59 8.34
C ARG A 53 -13.83 -9.85 9.83
N THR A 54 -14.93 -9.35 10.38
CA THR A 54 -15.19 -9.31 11.83
C THR A 54 -15.65 -10.64 12.44
N GLU A 55 -16.03 -11.64 11.64
CA GLU A 55 -16.47 -12.96 12.15
C GLU A 55 -15.35 -13.75 12.86
N SER A 56 -14.09 -13.32 12.76
CA SER A 56 -12.92 -14.01 13.35
C SER A 56 -12.61 -13.63 14.81
N GLU A 57 -13.16 -12.53 15.36
CA GLU A 57 -12.72 -12.00 16.66
C GLU A 57 -13.61 -12.43 17.84
N CYS A 58 -14.80 -13.00 17.59
CA CYS A 58 -15.77 -13.29 18.65
C CYS A 58 -15.54 -14.66 19.35
N GLU A 59 -14.71 -15.55 18.79
CA GLU A 59 -14.48 -16.89 19.34
C GLU A 59 -13.27 -17.01 20.29
N SER A 60 -12.36 -16.03 20.29
CA SER A 60 -11.13 -16.08 21.12
C SER A 60 -11.34 -15.54 22.54
N ASP A 61 -12.25 -14.58 22.73
CA ASP A 61 -12.42 -13.90 24.02
C ASP A 61 -13.20 -14.73 25.06
N LEU A 62 -13.88 -15.80 24.62
CA LEU A 62 -14.58 -16.73 25.52
C LEU A 62 -13.72 -17.89 26.02
N LYS A 63 -12.51 -18.09 25.47
CA LYS A 63 -11.64 -19.23 25.84
C LYS A 63 -10.48 -18.87 26.77
N GLU A 64 -10.19 -17.58 27.00
CA GLU A 64 -9.05 -17.16 27.83
C GLU A 64 -9.38 -17.00 29.33
N SER A 65 -10.63 -17.26 29.75
CA SER A 65 -11.06 -17.11 31.15
C SER A 65 -11.04 -18.40 32.00
N GLU A 66 -10.83 -19.57 31.40
CA GLU A 66 -10.78 -20.85 32.12
C GLU A 66 -9.53 -21.67 31.72
N GLU A 67 -8.39 -21.40 32.39
CA GLU A 67 -7.49 -22.42 32.98
C GLU A 67 -6.12 -21.82 33.40
N ARG A 68 -5.92 -21.72 34.72
CA ARG A 68 -4.68 -21.45 35.47
C ARG A 68 -3.65 -22.63 35.33
N PRO A 69 -2.39 -22.62 35.87
CA PRO A 69 -1.84 -21.80 36.96
C PRO A 69 -0.36 -21.34 36.85
N ALA A 70 -0.01 -20.47 37.81
CA ALA A 70 1.33 -19.98 38.14
C ALA A 70 2.35 -21.09 38.43
N LYS A 71 3.55 -20.96 37.84
CA LYS A 71 4.79 -21.51 38.42
C LYS A 71 5.92 -20.48 38.37
N ARG A 72 6.31 -20.07 39.57
CA ARG A 72 7.59 -19.41 39.89
C ARG A 72 8.74 -20.35 39.52
N HIS A 73 9.74 -19.85 38.80
CA HIS A 73 11.11 -20.32 38.95
C HIS A 73 12.06 -19.13 38.84
N HIS A 74 12.77 -18.87 39.95
CA HIS A 74 14.03 -18.14 39.99
C HIS A 74 15.07 -18.89 39.16
N ALA A 75 15.90 -18.18 38.39
CA ALA A 75 17.35 -18.10 38.64
C ALA A 75 18.15 -17.46 37.50
N LEU A 76 18.99 -16.50 37.91
CA LEU A 76 20.39 -16.26 37.51
C LEU A 76 20.73 -15.66 36.14
N LEU A 77 21.12 -14.38 36.24
CA LEU A 77 22.15 -13.66 35.49
C LEU A 77 23.29 -14.55 34.99
N LYS A 78 23.69 -14.36 33.71
CA LYS A 78 25.09 -14.10 33.33
C LYS A 78 25.14 -13.20 32.09
N SER A 79 25.65 -12.00 32.29
CA SER A 79 26.30 -11.14 31.31
C SER A 79 27.57 -11.81 30.79
N ASN A 80 27.84 -11.70 29.49
CA ASN A 80 29.20 -11.74 28.96
C ASN A 80 29.29 -10.64 27.89
N ASP A 81 29.91 -9.54 28.30
CA ASP A 81 30.67 -8.66 27.44
C ASP A 81 31.82 -9.46 26.83
N ASP A 82 32.04 -9.32 25.53
CA ASP A 82 33.37 -9.51 24.93
C ASP A 82 33.50 -8.49 23.79
N ASP A 83 34.07 -7.36 24.20
CA ASP A 83 34.69 -6.34 23.37
C ASP A 83 35.96 -6.93 22.74
N ASN A 84 36.06 -6.90 21.42
CA ASN A 84 37.36 -7.03 20.76
C ASN A 84 37.43 -6.11 19.55
N GLY A 85 37.90 -4.89 19.83
CA GLY A 85 38.21 -3.87 18.85
C GLY A 85 39.24 -4.33 17.83
N SER A 86 38.90 -4.19 16.56
CA SER A 86 39.86 -4.13 15.46
C SER A 86 39.55 -2.90 14.62
N ILE A 87 40.37 -1.87 14.84
CA ILE A 87 40.38 -0.63 14.07
C ILE A 87 40.84 -0.97 12.65
N VAL A 88 39.91 -1.03 11.72
CA VAL A 88 40.23 -1.02 10.29
C VAL A 88 40.19 0.44 9.83
N VAL A 89 41.38 0.99 9.57
CA VAL A 89 41.54 2.28 8.90
C VAL A 89 40.99 2.14 7.48
N ILE A 90 39.73 2.53 7.26
CA ILE A 90 39.16 2.61 5.91
C ILE A 90 39.57 3.95 5.30
N THR A 91 40.59 3.89 4.46
CA THR A 91 40.99 4.99 3.58
C THR A 91 39.79 5.43 2.72
N HIS A 92 39.49 6.72 2.75
CA HIS A 92 38.52 7.36 1.86
C HIS A 92 38.92 7.15 0.39
N ASP A 93 38.18 6.29 -0.33
CA ASP A 93 38.16 6.31 -1.78
C ASP A 93 36.85 6.93 -2.29
N ARG A 94 36.92 8.24 -2.47
CA ARG A 94 35.94 9.04 -3.22
C ARG A 94 36.17 8.81 -4.72
N SER A 95 35.62 7.72 -5.28
CA SER A 95 35.25 7.64 -6.70
C SER A 95 34.58 6.32 -7.03
N ARG A 96 33.27 6.23 -6.76
CA ARG A 96 32.40 5.29 -7.50
C ARG A 96 31.34 6.10 -8.21
N THR A 97 31.52 6.21 -9.52
CA THR A 97 30.61 6.92 -10.42
C THR A 97 29.24 6.22 -10.42
N LEU A 98 28.17 7.03 -10.48
CA LEU A 98 26.76 6.59 -10.47
C LEU A 98 26.40 5.53 -11.54
N THR A 99 27.30 5.24 -12.47
CA THR A 99 27.12 4.37 -13.62
C THR A 99 27.28 2.88 -13.30
N GLU A 100 27.98 2.48 -12.23
CA GLU A 100 28.19 1.06 -11.88
C GLU A 100 27.03 0.43 -11.09
N TRP A 101 26.06 1.23 -10.64
CA TRP A 101 24.94 0.79 -9.79
C TRP A 101 23.77 0.13 -10.55
N ARG A 102 23.87 -0.01 -11.87
CA ARG A 102 22.73 -0.36 -12.74
C ARG A 102 22.65 -1.85 -13.07
N GLY A 103 21.47 -2.43 -12.81
CA GLY A 103 20.88 -3.40 -13.75
C GLY A 103 20.87 -4.87 -13.35
N LYS A 104 21.22 -5.24 -12.12
CA LYS A 104 20.88 -6.58 -11.61
C LYS A 104 19.91 -6.42 -10.45
N LYS A 105 18.63 -6.78 -10.67
CA LYS A 105 17.73 -7.12 -9.56
C LYS A 105 18.52 -8.02 -8.61
N ASP A 106 18.59 -7.65 -7.34
CA ASP A 106 19.43 -8.37 -6.40
C ASP A 106 18.97 -9.83 -6.32
N ARG A 107 19.77 -10.74 -6.88
CA ARG A 107 19.48 -12.17 -6.91
C ARG A 107 19.57 -12.80 -5.51
N THR A 108 20.07 -12.05 -4.53
CA THR A 108 20.19 -12.52 -3.14
C THR A 108 18.93 -12.26 -2.33
N PHE A 109 18.09 -11.30 -2.71
CA PHE A 109 16.86 -11.00 -2.00
C PHE A 109 15.79 -12.06 -2.31
N ARG A 110 15.31 -12.75 -1.27
CA ARG A 110 14.19 -13.68 -1.36
C ARG A 110 12.90 -12.94 -1.09
N HIS A 111 12.09 -12.76 -2.12
CA HIS A 111 10.75 -12.22 -1.99
C HIS A 111 9.87 -13.12 -1.15
N SER A 112 8.99 -12.51 -0.34
CA SER A 112 7.90 -13.23 0.32
C SER A 112 7.02 -13.91 -0.73
N PRO A 113 6.35 -15.04 -0.42
CA PRO A 113 5.43 -15.67 -1.36
C PRO A 113 4.30 -14.71 -1.78
N LEU A 114 3.70 -14.99 -2.94
CA LEU A 114 2.50 -14.28 -3.39
C LEU A 114 1.35 -14.55 -2.41
N ALA A 115 0.50 -13.55 -2.20
CA ALA A 115 -0.74 -13.74 -1.46
C ALA A 115 -1.59 -14.85 -2.09
N ALA A 116 -2.01 -15.84 -1.29
CA ALA A 116 -2.80 -16.98 -1.79
C ALA A 116 -4.10 -16.53 -2.49
N TRP A 117 -4.68 -15.41 -2.06
CA TRP A 117 -5.91 -14.85 -2.62
C TRP A 117 -5.74 -14.18 -4.00
N LEU A 118 -4.49 -14.00 -4.47
CA LEU A 118 -4.12 -13.61 -5.83
C LEU A 118 -3.57 -14.77 -6.65
N ASP A 119 -3.59 -16.00 -6.12
CA ASP A 119 -3.09 -17.17 -6.83
C ASP A 119 -4.14 -17.75 -7.81
N SER A 120 -4.64 -16.88 -8.67
CA SER A 120 -5.58 -17.20 -9.75
C SER A 120 -5.09 -16.54 -11.05
N GLU A 121 -5.39 -17.15 -12.19
CA GLU A 121 -5.08 -16.59 -13.51
C GLU A 121 -5.91 -15.34 -13.82
N GLU A 122 -7.07 -15.18 -13.18
CA GLU A 122 -7.96 -14.03 -13.37
C GLU A 122 -7.30 -12.69 -13.02
N PHE A 123 -6.26 -12.73 -12.18
CA PHE A 123 -5.50 -11.55 -11.76
C PHE A 123 -4.21 -11.33 -12.58
N VAL A 124 -3.99 -12.07 -13.66
CA VAL A 124 -2.88 -11.82 -14.59
C VAL A 124 -3.31 -10.87 -15.68
N LEU A 125 -2.85 -9.62 -15.60
CA LEU A 125 -3.33 -8.54 -16.46
C LEU A 125 -2.35 -8.31 -17.61
N GLN A 126 -2.81 -8.62 -18.82
CA GLN A 126 -1.98 -8.55 -20.03
C GLN A 126 -1.91 -7.14 -20.65
N SER A 127 -2.78 -6.22 -20.20
CA SER A 127 -2.83 -4.83 -20.66
C SER A 127 -1.57 -4.05 -20.25
N THR A 128 -1.00 -3.27 -21.18
CA THR A 128 0.13 -2.34 -20.92
C THR A 128 -0.24 -1.20 -19.99
N ALA A 129 -1.53 -0.91 -19.87
CA ALA A 129 -2.11 0.08 -18.99
C ALA A 129 -3.22 -0.59 -18.18
N PRO A 130 -2.88 -1.30 -17.09
CA PRO A 130 -3.88 -1.95 -16.28
C PRO A 130 -4.81 -0.88 -15.68
N PRO A 131 -6.13 -0.95 -15.92
CA PRO A 131 -7.02 0.16 -15.60
C PRO A 131 -7.25 0.33 -14.09
N TYR A 132 -6.76 -0.60 -13.25
CA TYR A 132 -6.90 -0.56 -11.79
C TYR A 132 -6.08 0.54 -11.12
N TYR A 133 -4.99 1.03 -11.72
CA TYR A 133 -4.18 2.08 -11.12
C TYR A 133 -4.96 3.38 -10.90
N ALA A 134 -5.82 3.74 -11.86
CA ALA A 134 -6.69 4.91 -11.73
C ALA A 134 -7.72 4.72 -10.62
N ILE A 135 -8.33 3.52 -10.55
CA ILE A 135 -9.27 3.17 -9.48
C ILE A 135 -8.60 3.25 -8.11
N PHE A 136 -7.42 2.65 -7.94
CA PHE A 136 -6.70 2.67 -6.66
C PHE A 136 -6.25 4.07 -6.27
N LEU A 137 -5.80 4.89 -7.23
CA LEU A 137 -5.50 6.29 -6.96
C LEU A 137 -6.73 7.06 -6.47
N GLU A 138 -7.86 6.94 -7.17
CA GLU A 138 -9.08 7.65 -6.79
C GLU A 138 -9.63 7.20 -5.44
N LEU A 139 -9.62 5.89 -5.16
CA LEU A 139 -9.98 5.36 -3.86
C LEU A 139 -9.04 5.84 -2.76
N PHE A 140 -7.74 5.89 -3.02
CA PHE A 140 -6.77 6.40 -2.04
C PHE A 140 -6.97 7.89 -1.76
N VAL A 141 -7.14 8.70 -2.81
CA VAL A 141 -7.41 10.15 -2.66
C VAL A 141 -8.72 10.38 -1.91
N PHE A 142 -9.77 9.64 -2.24
CA PHE A 142 -11.03 9.67 -1.50
C PHE A 142 -10.82 9.31 -0.03
N ALA A 143 -10.10 8.23 0.25
CA ALA A 143 -9.85 7.78 1.61
C ALA A 143 -8.98 8.76 2.41
N ASP A 144 -8.06 9.48 1.76
CA ASP A 144 -7.26 10.56 2.34
C ASP A 144 -8.14 11.78 2.66
N GLU A 145 -8.93 12.24 1.69
CA GLU A 145 -9.82 13.41 1.82
C GLU A 145 -10.90 13.22 2.90
N TYR A 146 -11.49 12.03 2.97
CA TYR A 146 -12.59 11.72 3.90
C TYR A 146 -12.15 10.88 5.10
N ASP A 147 -10.87 10.98 5.46
CA ASP A 147 -10.25 10.37 6.64
C ASP A 147 -10.70 8.93 6.95
N THR A 148 -10.45 8.03 6.01
CA THR A 148 -10.76 6.59 6.10
C THR A 148 -9.46 5.78 6.10
N ARG A 149 -8.75 5.73 7.24
CA ARG A 149 -7.44 5.06 7.39
C ARG A 149 -7.43 3.61 6.90
N GLN A 150 -8.44 2.83 7.29
CA GLN A 150 -8.50 1.41 6.92
C GLN A 150 -8.61 1.23 5.40
N LEU A 151 -9.34 2.10 4.69
CA LEU A 151 -9.43 2.05 3.24
C LEU A 151 -8.09 2.42 2.58
N ARG A 152 -7.35 3.42 3.10
CA ARG A 152 -6.00 3.74 2.62
C ARG A 152 -5.08 2.51 2.72
N ASN A 153 -5.10 1.83 3.87
CA ASN A 153 -4.33 0.59 4.08
C ASN A 153 -4.76 -0.53 3.14
N ASP A 154 -6.05 -0.76 2.96
CA ASP A 154 -6.57 -1.83 2.09
C ASP A 154 -6.22 -1.58 0.62
N VAL A 155 -6.32 -0.33 0.15
CA VAL A 155 -5.90 0.04 -1.21
C VAL A 155 -4.41 -0.21 -1.39
N MET A 156 -3.57 0.14 -0.41
CA MET A 156 -2.13 -0.15 -0.47
C MET A 156 -1.85 -1.64 -0.49
N THR A 157 -2.60 -2.45 0.27
CA THR A 157 -2.52 -3.92 0.19
C THR A 157 -2.81 -4.41 -1.22
N LEU A 158 -3.94 -3.99 -1.80
CA LEU A 158 -4.32 -4.42 -3.14
C LEU A 158 -3.27 -4.03 -4.18
N LEU A 159 -2.79 -2.79 -4.13
CA LEU A 159 -1.80 -2.28 -5.08
C LEU A 159 -0.48 -3.04 -5.00
N VAL A 160 0.09 -3.17 -3.80
CA VAL A 160 1.40 -3.82 -3.59
C VAL A 160 1.35 -5.29 -3.99
N GLU A 161 0.32 -6.02 -3.54
CA GLU A 161 0.21 -7.45 -3.81
C GLU A 161 -0.13 -7.72 -5.29
N LEU A 162 -0.96 -6.89 -5.93
CA LEU A 162 -1.27 -7.04 -7.34
C LEU A 162 -0.07 -6.73 -8.24
N ASP A 163 0.71 -5.69 -7.91
CA ASP A 163 1.98 -5.40 -8.60
C ASP A 163 2.97 -6.54 -8.48
N LYS A 164 3.10 -7.11 -7.28
CA LYS A 164 3.93 -8.29 -7.04
C LYS A 164 3.43 -9.48 -7.86
N ALA A 165 2.13 -9.71 -7.92
CA ALA A 165 1.52 -10.74 -8.76
C ALA A 165 1.86 -10.55 -10.24
N GLN A 166 1.73 -9.32 -10.77
CA GLN A 166 2.10 -9.01 -12.16
C GLN A 166 3.59 -9.28 -12.40
N ALA A 167 4.46 -8.85 -11.48
CA ALA A 167 5.90 -9.02 -11.60
C ALA A 167 6.33 -10.50 -11.62
N ILE A 168 5.65 -11.36 -10.86
CA ILE A 168 5.93 -12.80 -10.79
C ILE A 168 5.33 -13.54 -11.99
N LYS A 169 4.08 -13.23 -12.35
CA LYS A 169 3.32 -13.95 -13.39
C LYS A 169 3.57 -13.41 -14.81
N GLY A 170 4.53 -12.50 -14.99
CA GLY A 170 4.87 -11.94 -16.30
C GLY A 170 3.85 -10.94 -16.85
N GLY A 171 2.98 -10.41 -15.98
CA GLY A 171 2.06 -9.33 -16.31
C GLY A 171 2.77 -7.99 -16.49
N LYS A 172 2.01 -6.97 -16.88
CA LYS A 172 2.55 -5.62 -17.11
C LYS A 172 2.25 -4.70 -15.93
N SER A 173 3.20 -3.82 -15.62
CA SER A 173 3.07 -2.82 -14.56
C SER A 173 2.52 -1.50 -15.12
N GLY A 174 1.59 -0.88 -14.39
CA GLY A 174 0.92 0.38 -14.75
C GLY A 174 1.53 1.64 -14.12
N GLN A 175 2.69 1.53 -13.47
CA GLN A 175 3.26 2.53 -12.53
C GLN A 175 3.45 3.94 -13.11
N GLY A 176 3.51 4.09 -14.45
CA GLY A 176 3.86 5.36 -15.09
C GLY A 176 2.70 6.25 -15.50
N LEU A 177 1.45 5.77 -15.39
CA LEU A 177 0.33 6.43 -16.05
C LEU A 177 -0.25 7.61 -15.27
N LEU A 178 0.07 7.76 -13.98
CA LEU A 178 -0.63 8.72 -13.10
C LEU A 178 0.29 9.53 -12.18
N LEU A 179 1.61 9.55 -12.40
CA LEU A 179 2.57 10.28 -11.55
C LEU A 179 2.20 11.75 -11.34
N THR A 180 1.82 12.44 -12.42
CA THR A 180 1.39 13.84 -12.35
C THR A 180 0.13 14.00 -11.50
N ALA A 181 -0.83 13.08 -11.60
CA ALA A 181 -2.06 13.13 -10.82
C ALA A 181 -1.82 12.83 -9.34
N ILE A 182 -0.93 11.89 -9.03
CA ILE A 182 -0.53 11.53 -7.66
C ILE A 182 0.07 12.73 -6.94
N TYR A 183 1.10 13.35 -7.52
CA TYR A 183 1.80 14.49 -6.89
C TYR A 183 0.97 15.78 -6.87
N ALA A 184 -0.07 15.89 -7.71
CA ALA A 184 -0.99 17.01 -7.67
C ALA A 184 -2.08 16.88 -6.60
N LYS A 185 -2.44 15.65 -6.21
CA LYS A 185 -3.58 15.37 -5.30
C LYS A 185 -3.18 14.95 -3.89
N LEU A 186 -1.98 14.42 -3.70
CA LEU A 186 -1.56 13.84 -2.43
C LEU A 186 -0.31 14.53 -1.86
N PRO A 187 -0.19 14.63 -0.53
CA PRO A 187 1.02 15.12 0.10
C PRO A 187 2.18 14.12 -0.10
N SER A 188 3.42 14.61 -0.10
CA SER A 188 4.62 13.77 -0.24
C SER A 188 4.78 12.72 0.88
N SER A 189 4.14 12.94 2.03
CA SER A 189 4.10 11.99 3.15
C SER A 189 3.18 10.79 2.90
N ALA A 190 2.26 10.86 1.94
CA ALA A 190 1.28 9.81 1.66
C ALA A 190 1.97 8.50 1.26
N TYR A 191 1.44 7.37 1.74
CA TYR A 191 2.05 6.07 1.51
C TYR A 191 2.01 5.63 0.05
N LEU A 192 0.98 6.04 -0.71
CA LEU A 192 0.92 5.82 -2.15
C LEU A 192 2.07 6.51 -2.89
N VAL A 193 2.40 7.76 -2.50
CA VAL A 193 3.54 8.51 -3.06
C VAL A 193 4.85 7.80 -2.76
N LYS A 194 5.04 7.37 -1.50
CA LYS A 194 6.24 6.61 -1.07
C LYS A 194 6.39 5.28 -1.81
N TYR A 195 5.29 4.56 -2.01
CA TYR A 195 5.29 3.29 -2.74
C TYR A 195 5.70 3.47 -4.19
N ILE A 196 5.03 4.37 -4.91
CA ILE A 196 5.31 4.60 -6.33
C ILE A 196 6.74 5.09 -6.53
N THR A 197 7.23 5.98 -5.68
CA THR A 197 8.61 6.47 -5.71
C THR A 197 9.61 5.31 -5.57
N LYS A 198 9.45 4.47 -4.54
CA LYS A 198 10.33 3.31 -4.33
C LYS A 198 10.21 2.28 -5.45
N SER A 199 9.00 2.04 -5.95
CA SER A 199 8.76 1.11 -7.05
C SER A 199 9.43 1.57 -8.34
N VAL A 200 9.33 2.86 -8.67
CA VAL A 200 10.05 3.46 -9.80
C VAL A 200 11.55 3.34 -9.58
N ALA A 201 12.06 3.77 -8.42
CA ALA A 201 13.49 3.71 -8.12
C ALA A 201 14.06 2.29 -8.25
N TYR A 202 13.25 1.27 -7.92
CA TYR A 202 13.63 -0.14 -8.03
C TYR A 202 13.55 -0.70 -9.46
N SER A 203 12.50 -0.34 -10.21
CA SER A 203 12.12 -1.04 -11.44
C SER A 203 12.34 -0.27 -12.72
N TRP A 204 12.41 1.06 -12.68
CA TRP A 204 12.51 1.88 -13.88
C TRP A 204 13.95 2.11 -14.29
N ASP A 205 14.20 1.92 -15.58
CA ASP A 205 15.41 2.41 -16.23
C ASP A 205 15.14 3.80 -16.82
N LEU A 206 15.38 4.85 -16.02
CA LEU A 206 15.19 6.24 -16.46
C LEU A 206 16.02 6.60 -17.70
N ASN A 207 17.12 5.89 -17.99
CA ASN A 207 17.93 6.16 -19.19
C ASN A 207 17.25 5.66 -20.48
N ARG A 208 16.31 4.72 -20.36
CA ARG A 208 15.52 4.22 -21.50
C ARG A 208 14.24 5.01 -21.72
N MET A 209 13.96 5.99 -20.86
CA MET A 209 12.77 6.83 -20.98
C MET A 209 13.01 7.96 -21.96
N ASP A 210 11.94 8.34 -22.67
CA ASP A 210 11.95 9.51 -23.54
C ASP A 210 12.21 10.79 -22.72
N LYS A 211 13.12 11.65 -23.21
CA LYS A 211 13.50 12.89 -22.52
C LYS A 211 12.32 13.83 -22.36
N THR A 212 11.41 13.90 -23.33
CA THR A 212 10.24 14.78 -23.22
C THR A 212 9.26 14.27 -22.18
N ALA A 213 9.10 12.95 -22.05
CA ALA A 213 8.31 12.34 -20.98
C ALA A 213 8.90 12.62 -19.59
N LEU A 214 10.23 12.51 -19.43
CA LEU A 214 10.90 12.86 -18.18
C LEU A 214 10.68 14.32 -17.80
N MET A 215 10.79 15.26 -18.76
CA MET A 215 10.61 16.69 -18.50
C MET A 215 9.18 17.08 -18.11
N ARG A 216 8.18 16.23 -18.36
CA ARG A 216 6.78 16.45 -17.95
C ARG A 216 6.46 15.92 -16.56
N MET A 217 7.36 15.15 -15.95
CA MET A 217 7.15 14.62 -14.61
C MET A 217 7.35 15.72 -13.55
N PRO A 218 6.66 15.61 -12.40
CA PRO A 218 6.87 16.52 -11.27
C PRO A 218 8.34 16.58 -10.86
N LYS A 219 8.83 17.76 -10.46
CA LYS A 219 10.25 17.91 -10.06
C LYS A 219 10.51 17.24 -8.72
N GLU A 220 9.54 17.35 -7.83
CA GLU A 220 9.51 16.76 -6.48
C GLU A 220 9.67 15.24 -6.57
N PHE A 221 9.03 14.62 -7.56
CA PHE A 221 9.18 13.19 -7.82
C PHE A 221 10.63 12.79 -8.10
N PHE A 222 11.38 13.57 -8.88
CA PHE A 222 12.79 13.27 -9.12
C PHE A 222 13.63 13.41 -7.86
N VAL A 223 13.33 14.40 -7.01
CA VAL A 223 13.98 14.55 -5.71
C VAL A 223 13.73 13.30 -4.86
N ASP A 224 12.47 12.86 -4.76
CA ASP A 224 12.10 11.69 -3.97
C ASP A 224 12.73 10.39 -4.50
N VAL A 225 12.81 10.23 -5.82
CA VAL A 225 13.50 9.09 -6.45
C VAL A 225 15.01 9.12 -6.18
N LEU A 226 15.66 10.29 -6.28
CA LEU A 226 17.09 10.44 -5.99
C LEU A 226 17.40 10.15 -4.52
N LEU A 227 16.52 10.59 -3.60
CA LEU A 227 16.62 10.26 -2.18
C LEU A 227 16.43 8.75 -1.94
N ALA A 228 15.47 8.12 -2.62
CA ALA A 228 15.26 6.67 -2.54
C ALA A 228 16.43 5.86 -3.11
N LEU A 229 17.19 6.41 -4.06
CA LEU A 229 18.38 5.82 -4.64
C LEU A 229 19.66 6.07 -3.83
N SER A 230 19.59 6.84 -2.75
CA SER A 230 20.75 7.12 -1.90
C SER A 230 21.07 5.89 -1.03
N PRO A 231 22.31 5.37 -1.04
CA PRO A 231 22.67 4.17 -0.29
C PRO A 231 22.53 4.34 1.22
N GLY A 232 22.03 3.29 1.87
CA GLY A 232 22.07 3.16 3.33
C GLY A 232 23.49 2.94 3.85
N LYS A 233 23.70 3.16 5.16
CA LYS A 233 25.02 3.02 5.80
C LYS A 233 25.62 1.60 5.71
N HIS A 234 24.79 0.57 5.55
CA HIS A 234 25.20 -0.84 5.70
C HIS A 234 24.62 -1.80 4.65
N SER A 235 24.00 -1.31 3.58
CA SER A 235 23.21 -2.12 2.63
C SER A 235 23.30 -1.57 1.21
N THR A 236 22.99 -2.42 0.22
CA THR A 236 22.86 -1.96 -1.16
C THR A 236 21.48 -1.34 -1.36
N VAL A 237 21.41 -0.26 -2.15
CA VAL A 237 20.15 0.41 -2.52
C VAL A 237 19.14 -0.59 -3.10
N SER A 238 19.61 -1.52 -3.94
CA SER A 238 18.74 -2.52 -4.57
C SER A 238 18.11 -3.45 -3.53
N TYR A 239 18.89 -3.93 -2.56
CA TYR A 239 18.37 -4.77 -1.47
C TYR A 239 17.35 -4.00 -0.63
N ASP A 240 17.66 -2.77 -0.23
CA ASP A 240 16.77 -1.96 0.61
C ASP A 240 15.44 -1.66 -0.07
N LEU A 241 15.47 -1.34 -1.37
CA LEU A 241 14.27 -1.13 -2.16
C LEU A 241 13.46 -2.42 -2.33
N ALA A 242 14.12 -3.55 -2.63
CA ALA A 242 13.46 -4.84 -2.74
C ALA A 242 12.78 -5.24 -1.42
N ALA A 243 13.48 -5.08 -0.28
CA ALA A 243 12.96 -5.36 1.04
C ALA A 243 11.79 -4.44 1.44
N ALA A 244 11.87 -3.16 1.07
CA ALA A 244 10.80 -2.20 1.33
C ALA A 244 9.52 -2.54 0.54
N LEU A 245 9.67 -2.93 -0.74
CA LEU A 245 8.56 -3.24 -1.65
C LEU A 245 7.95 -4.63 -1.42
N ASP A 246 8.60 -5.50 -0.66
CA ASP A 246 8.18 -6.90 -0.51
C ASP A 246 6.89 -7.10 0.30
N LYS A 247 6.58 -6.18 1.21
CA LYS A 247 5.44 -6.27 2.14
C LYS A 247 4.58 -5.02 2.09
N SER A 248 3.29 -5.18 1.86
CA SER A 248 2.30 -4.08 1.86
C SER A 248 2.30 -3.26 3.15
N CYS A 249 2.49 -3.91 4.32
CA CYS A 249 2.54 -3.24 5.63
C CYS A 249 3.66 -2.18 5.76
N ASN A 250 4.66 -2.16 4.87
CA ASN A 250 5.64 -1.07 4.84
C ASN A 250 5.05 0.24 4.31
N PHE A 251 3.84 0.17 3.75
CA PHE A 251 3.09 1.29 3.18
C PHE A 251 1.72 1.48 3.83
N HIS A 252 1.55 0.99 5.05
CA HIS A 252 0.34 1.21 5.85
C HIS A 252 0.58 2.24 6.95
N GLU A 253 -0.50 2.88 7.37
CA GLU A 253 -0.60 3.65 8.60
C GLU A 253 -0.77 2.71 9.80
N HIS A 254 0.14 2.83 10.76
CA HIS A 254 0.10 2.11 12.04
C HIS A 254 0.48 3.07 13.18
N GLU A 255 -0.24 3.02 14.29
CA GLU A 255 0.05 3.77 15.52
C GLU A 255 1.24 3.18 16.28
N GLY A 256 1.58 1.91 16.04
CA GLY A 256 2.74 1.28 16.68
C GLY A 256 3.07 -0.14 16.22
N SER A 257 4.13 -0.70 16.80
CA SER A 257 4.67 -2.01 16.41
C SER A 257 3.70 -3.18 16.68
N ARG A 258 2.79 -3.04 17.67
CA ARG A 258 1.74 -4.03 17.94
C ARG A 258 0.74 -4.09 16.80
N GLU A 259 0.19 -2.95 16.39
CA GLU A 259 -0.74 -2.85 15.26
C GLU A 259 -0.09 -3.33 13.95
N LYS A 260 1.17 -2.94 13.70
CA LYS A 260 1.91 -3.41 12.53
C LYS A 260 2.02 -4.94 12.45
N ARG A 261 2.22 -5.60 13.59
CA ARG A 261 2.29 -7.07 13.66
C ARG A 261 0.90 -7.70 13.46
N ALA A 262 -0.12 -7.17 14.11
CA ALA A 262 -1.50 -7.62 13.93
C ALA A 262 -1.97 -7.49 12.48
N CYS A 263 -1.60 -6.39 11.80
CA CYS A 263 -1.90 -6.16 10.39
C CYS A 263 -1.35 -7.26 9.48
N TYR A 264 -0.15 -7.78 9.77
CA TYR A 264 0.45 -8.85 8.97
C TYR A 264 -0.33 -10.16 9.12
N GLU A 265 -0.81 -10.44 10.33
CA GLU A 265 -1.58 -11.65 10.66
C GLU A 265 -3.02 -11.57 10.12
N SER A 266 -3.68 -10.41 10.26
CA SER A 266 -5.05 -10.20 9.76
C SER A 266 -5.11 -10.27 8.24
N TRP A 267 -4.12 -9.69 7.56
CA TRP A 267 -4.02 -9.71 6.11
C TRP A 267 -4.10 -11.12 5.50
N GLN A 268 -3.52 -12.13 6.16
CA GLN A 268 -3.60 -13.51 5.68
C GLN A 268 -5.01 -14.10 5.83
N ARG A 269 -5.75 -13.70 6.87
CA ARG A 269 -7.13 -14.16 7.13
C ARG A 269 -8.13 -13.48 6.21
N ASP A 270 -7.91 -12.22 5.87
CA ASP A 270 -8.84 -11.38 5.11
C ASP A 270 -8.80 -11.65 3.58
N GLY A 271 -8.22 -12.76 3.14
CA GLY A 271 -8.05 -13.08 1.71
C GLY A 271 -9.36 -13.03 0.92
N ALA A 272 -10.45 -13.57 1.47
CA ALA A 272 -11.76 -13.57 0.80
C ALA A 272 -12.31 -12.15 0.58
N PHE A 273 -12.11 -11.25 1.56
CA PHE A 273 -12.43 -9.84 1.43
C PHE A 273 -11.61 -9.20 0.30
N PHE A 274 -10.28 -9.38 0.32
CA PHE A 274 -9.39 -8.76 -0.67
C PHE A 274 -9.67 -9.27 -2.08
N THR A 275 -9.91 -10.58 -2.28
CA THR A 275 -10.33 -11.15 -3.56
C THR A 275 -11.61 -10.48 -4.06
N SER A 276 -12.61 -10.33 -3.20
CA SER A 276 -13.90 -9.74 -3.58
C SER A 276 -13.75 -8.26 -3.94
N PHE A 277 -12.95 -7.52 -3.17
CA PHE A 277 -12.75 -6.10 -3.39
C PHE A 277 -11.91 -5.81 -4.63
N VAL A 278 -10.83 -6.57 -4.89
CA VAL A 278 -10.05 -6.41 -6.13
C VAL A 278 -10.89 -6.75 -7.36
N ARG A 279 -11.75 -7.78 -7.31
CA ARG A 279 -12.69 -8.10 -8.40
C ARG A 279 -13.65 -6.94 -8.68
N ALA A 280 -14.21 -6.33 -7.62
CA ALA A 280 -15.07 -5.17 -7.78
C ALA A 280 -14.32 -4.00 -8.46
N CYS A 281 -13.09 -3.73 -8.04
CA CYS A 281 -12.26 -2.68 -8.63
C CYS A 281 -11.94 -2.96 -10.10
N LEU A 282 -11.56 -4.20 -10.45
CA LEU A 282 -11.25 -4.59 -11.82
C LEU A 282 -12.48 -4.50 -12.73
N LYS A 283 -13.65 -4.90 -12.24
CA LYS A 283 -14.91 -4.76 -12.97
C LYS A 283 -15.23 -3.31 -13.30
N GLU A 284 -15.12 -2.39 -12.33
CA GLU A 284 -15.34 -0.96 -12.60
C GLU A 284 -14.32 -0.40 -13.59
N ALA A 285 -13.06 -0.84 -13.48
CA ALA A 285 -12.00 -0.43 -14.38
C ALA A 285 -12.29 -0.86 -15.85
N GLU A 286 -12.85 -2.04 -16.05
CA GLU A 286 -13.30 -2.52 -17.37
C GLU A 286 -14.47 -1.71 -17.91
N GLU A 287 -15.49 -1.43 -17.10
CA GLU A 287 -16.66 -0.65 -17.50
C GLU A 287 -16.28 0.78 -17.92
N ILE A 288 -15.39 1.44 -17.17
CA ILE A 288 -14.83 2.75 -17.55
C ILE A 288 -14.10 2.66 -18.90
N GLY A 289 -13.34 1.58 -19.11
CA GLY A 289 -12.66 1.31 -20.38
C GLY A 289 -13.62 1.17 -21.56
N LYS A 290 -14.75 0.48 -21.37
CA LYS A 290 -15.81 0.33 -22.38
C LYS A 290 -16.48 1.67 -22.71
N LEU A 291 -16.84 2.45 -21.69
CA LEU A 291 -17.48 3.77 -21.85
C LEU A 291 -16.61 4.79 -22.58
N ARG A 292 -15.28 4.73 -22.40
CA ARG A 292 -14.33 5.58 -23.13
C ARG A 292 -14.31 5.23 -24.62
N LYS A 293 -14.25 3.93 -24.94
CA LYS A 293 -14.25 3.44 -26.33
C LYS A 293 -15.56 3.70 -27.08
N SER A 294 -16.70 3.76 -26.38
CA SER A 294 -17.99 4.07 -27.03
C SER A 294 -18.21 5.55 -27.35
N ARG A 295 -17.30 6.42 -26.87
CA ARG A 295 -17.37 7.88 -27.08
C ARG A 295 -16.36 8.38 -28.12
N GLU A 296 -15.51 7.50 -28.64
CA GLU A 296 -14.56 7.72 -29.74
C GLU A 296 -15.16 7.21 -31.06
#